data_AF-A0A975S4B1-F1
#
_entry.id   AF-A0A975S4B1-F1
#
_cell.length_a   1.000
_cell.length_b   1.000
_cell.length_c   1.000
_cell.angle_alpha   90.00
_cell.angle_beta   90.00
_cell.angle_gamma   90.00
#
_symmetry.space_group_name_H-M   'P 1'
#
loop_
_entity.id
_entity.type
_entity.pdbx_description
1 polymer ?
#
loop_
_entity_poly.entity_id
_entity_poly.type
_entity_poly.pdbx_seq_one_letter_code
_entity_poly.pdbx_strand_id
1 'polypeptide(L)'
;MAKVFKAQMMGGAVGLIAIISTGAWAETPAPAASPQEDAYLDVLPKVEVPENVQPIPGAVNEEFRNCETSWPAGYALARSGPESRALRDIYSFVRARNVISTRDCNCSGKVASWESVEKIAAALRERHDVERLGWQQTEAVSEEAKKLIAVAETMCGGSF
;
A
#
# COMPACT_ATOMS: atom_id res chain seq x y z
N MET A 1 16.90 -25.35 -49.17
CA MET A 1 17.76 -26.53 -48.90
C MET A 1 19.17 -26.05 -48.53
N ALA A 2 19.77 -26.69 -47.51
CA ALA A 2 21.19 -26.77 -47.11
C ALA A 2 22.09 -25.52 -47.25
N LYS A 3 22.44 -24.84 -46.14
CA LYS A 3 23.66 -25.05 -45.32
C LYS A 3 24.97 -25.07 -46.11
N VAL A 4 25.87 -24.11 -45.86
CA VAL A 4 27.30 -24.37 -45.59
C VAL A 4 27.84 -23.28 -44.66
N PHE A 5 28.08 -23.67 -43.41
CA PHE A 5 29.01 -23.03 -42.49
C PHE A 5 30.43 -23.37 -42.96
N LYS A 6 31.34 -22.40 -43.07
CA LYS A 6 32.77 -22.65 -43.21
C LYS A 6 33.55 -21.71 -42.30
N ALA A 7 34.15 -22.31 -41.27
CA ALA A 7 35.00 -21.68 -40.29
C ALA A 7 36.35 -21.28 -40.90
N GLN A 8 36.97 -20.21 -40.37
CA GLN A 8 38.43 -20.17 -40.24
C GLN A 8 38.83 -19.26 -39.07
N MET A 9 39.40 -19.88 -38.03
CA MET A 9 40.11 -19.23 -36.92
C MET A 9 41.55 -18.92 -37.33
N MET A 10 42.00 -17.69 -37.05
CA MET A 10 43.37 -17.26 -36.68
C MET A 10 43.15 -15.88 -36.04
N GLY A 11 43.62 -15.48 -34.87
CA GLY A 11 44.68 -15.93 -34.00
C GLY A 11 45.34 -14.65 -33.44
N GLY A 12 45.24 -14.43 -32.13
CA GLY A 12 46.13 -13.53 -31.36
C GLY A 12 45.74 -12.04 -31.27
N ALA A 13 45.34 -11.59 -30.08
CA ALA A 13 46.18 -10.77 -29.19
C ALA A 13 45.38 -10.32 -27.96
N VAL A 14 46.06 -10.39 -26.83
CA VAL A 14 45.59 -10.12 -25.47
C VAL A 14 45.21 -8.65 -25.29
N GLY A 15 44.07 -8.41 -24.65
CA GLY A 15 43.66 -7.10 -24.14
C GLY A 15 42.71 -7.29 -22.96
N LEU A 16 43.23 -7.74 -21.82
CA LEU A 16 42.49 -7.76 -20.55
C LEU A 16 42.27 -6.31 -20.09
N ILE A 17 41.08 -5.76 -20.36
CA ILE A 17 40.63 -4.54 -19.69
C ILE A 17 40.07 -4.97 -18.33
N ALA A 18 40.93 -4.94 -17.31
CA ALA A 18 40.50 -5.02 -15.93
C ALA A 18 39.83 -3.70 -15.54
N ILE A 19 38.49 -3.68 -15.52
CA ILE A 19 37.74 -2.59 -14.91
C ILE A 19 37.67 -2.90 -13.41
N ILE A 20 38.46 -2.15 -12.64
CA ILE A 20 38.39 -2.16 -11.18
C ILE A 20 37.14 -1.35 -10.81
N SER A 21 36.00 -2.02 -10.68
CA SER A 21 34.79 -1.39 -10.14
C SER A 21 34.95 -1.27 -8.63
N THR A 22 35.44 -0.11 -8.19
CA THR A 22 35.30 0.34 -6.80
C THR A 22 33.81 0.43 -6.49
N GLY A 23 33.40 -0.16 -5.35
CA GLY A 23 32.03 -0.15 -4.88
C GLY A 23 31.58 1.28 -4.57
N ALA A 24 30.90 1.92 -5.51
CA ALA A 24 29.97 2.99 -5.20
C ALA A 24 28.61 2.33 -4.98
N TRP A 25 28.17 2.29 -3.73
CA TRP A 25 26.77 2.05 -3.41
C TRP A 25 26.00 3.22 -4.02
N ALA A 26 25.48 3.04 -5.22
CA ALA A 26 24.50 3.96 -5.77
C ALA A 26 23.24 3.76 -4.93
N GLU A 27 22.98 4.68 -4.00
CA GLU A 27 21.65 4.88 -3.47
C GLU A 27 20.77 5.16 -4.68
N THR A 28 19.99 4.16 -5.11
CA THR A 28 18.93 4.36 -6.09
C THR A 28 18.03 5.45 -5.51
N PRO A 29 17.94 6.64 -6.13
CA PRO A 29 16.99 7.64 -5.66
C PRO A 29 15.62 7.00 -5.69
N ALA A 30 14.87 7.11 -4.59
CA ALA A 30 13.48 6.72 -4.57
C ALA A 30 12.80 7.35 -5.81
N PRO A 31 12.02 6.59 -6.60
CA PRO A 31 11.33 7.15 -7.75
C PRO A 31 10.56 8.38 -7.26
N ALA A 32 10.76 9.51 -7.93
CA ALA A 32 10.05 10.73 -7.62
C ALA A 32 8.54 10.40 -7.66
N ALA A 33 7.85 10.61 -6.53
CA ALA A 33 6.41 10.49 -6.49
C ALA A 33 5.82 11.34 -7.63
N SER A 34 4.94 10.75 -8.42
CA SER A 34 4.36 11.47 -9.54
C SER A 34 3.46 12.59 -9.02
N PRO A 35 3.34 13.74 -9.71
CA PRO A 35 2.46 14.84 -9.27
C PRO A 35 0.98 14.43 -9.10
N GLN A 36 0.57 13.32 -9.71
CA GLN A 36 -0.77 12.74 -9.56
C GLN A 36 -0.96 12.01 -8.23
N GLU A 37 0.09 11.37 -7.69
CA GLU A 37 0.03 10.72 -6.37
C GLU A 37 -0.09 11.76 -5.26
N ASP A 38 0.69 12.84 -5.31
CA ASP A 38 0.66 13.90 -4.29
C ASP A 38 -0.69 14.64 -4.23
N ALA A 39 -1.28 14.94 -5.39
CA ALA A 39 -2.60 15.60 -5.44
C ALA A 39 -3.73 14.67 -4.97
N TYR A 40 -3.55 13.35 -5.08
CA TYR A 40 -4.52 12.34 -4.68
C TYR A 40 -4.53 12.12 -3.16
N LEU A 41 -3.34 12.09 -2.54
CA LEU A 41 -3.16 11.99 -1.08
C LEU A 41 -3.68 13.22 -0.32
N ASP A 42 -4.06 14.28 -1.03
CA ASP A 42 -4.64 15.48 -0.42
C ASP A 42 -6.11 15.32 -0.01
N VAL A 43 -6.82 14.36 -0.61
CA VAL A 43 -8.19 13.99 -0.20
C VAL A 43 -8.18 13.14 1.07
N LEU A 44 -7.09 12.42 1.30
CA LEU A 44 -6.98 11.50 2.41
C LEU A 44 -6.72 12.27 3.70
N PRO A 45 -7.48 12.00 4.78
CA PRO A 45 -7.16 12.50 6.10
C PRO A 45 -5.72 12.12 6.47
N LYS A 46 -4.88 13.13 6.75
CA LYS A 46 -3.48 12.89 7.11
C LYS A 46 -3.38 12.02 8.36
N VAL A 47 -2.33 11.21 8.42
CA VAL A 47 -1.99 10.33 9.54
C VAL A 47 -0.62 10.72 10.03
N GLU A 48 -0.50 11.04 11.32
CA GLU A 48 0.79 11.21 11.96
C GLU A 48 1.37 9.82 12.23
N VAL A 49 2.29 9.39 11.36
CA VAL A 49 3.03 8.14 11.55
C VAL A 49 4.26 8.44 12.41
N PRO A 50 4.47 7.74 13.54
CA PRO A 50 5.66 7.92 14.35
C PRO A 50 6.94 7.62 13.55
N GLU A 51 7.97 8.46 13.65
CA GLU A 51 9.25 8.25 12.95
C GLU A 51 9.95 6.94 13.38
N ASN A 52 9.76 6.54 14.64
CA ASN A 52 10.28 5.30 15.19
C ASN A 52 9.14 4.39 15.63
N VAL A 53 8.59 3.62 14.69
CA VAL A 53 7.55 2.62 14.97
C VAL A 53 8.20 1.45 15.72
N GLN A 54 7.91 1.36 17.02
CA GLN A 54 8.32 0.24 17.87
C GLN A 54 7.11 -0.61 18.24
N PRO A 55 7.28 -1.94 18.40
CA PRO A 55 6.23 -2.80 18.93
C PRO A 55 5.76 -2.31 20.29
N ILE A 56 4.45 -2.34 20.52
CA ILE A 56 3.85 -2.05 21.83
C ILE A 56 4.13 -3.27 22.73
N PRO A 57 4.83 -3.10 23.87
CA PRO A 57 5.14 -4.22 24.75
C PRO A 57 3.87 -4.92 25.23
N GLY A 58 3.77 -6.23 24.98
CA GLY A 58 2.64 -7.05 25.40
C GLY A 58 1.36 -6.86 24.58
N ALA A 59 1.39 -6.13 23.46
CA ALA A 59 0.24 -6.06 22.57
C ALA A 59 -0.11 -7.44 22.01
N VAL A 60 -1.39 -7.78 22.09
CA VAL A 60 -1.97 -8.95 21.40
C VAL A 60 -2.76 -8.40 20.23
N ASN A 61 -2.27 -8.67 19.03
CA ASN A 61 -2.90 -8.21 17.81
C ASN A 61 -4.08 -9.11 17.45
N GLU A 62 -5.28 -8.52 17.35
CA GLU A 62 -6.46 -9.24 16.88
C GLU A 62 -6.58 -9.05 15.36
N GLU A 63 -6.58 -10.13 14.58
CA GLU A 63 -6.74 -9.97 13.14
C GLU A 63 -8.14 -9.46 12.80
N PHE A 64 -8.25 -8.47 11.92
CA PHE A 64 -9.56 -7.87 11.61
C PHE A 64 -10.62 -8.86 11.11
N ARG A 65 -10.20 -9.95 10.47
CA ARG A 65 -11.12 -11.01 10.03
C ARG A 65 -11.90 -11.64 11.19
N ASN A 66 -11.35 -11.60 12.40
CA ASN A 66 -11.98 -12.12 13.61
C ASN A 66 -12.95 -11.10 14.25
N CYS A 67 -12.94 -9.85 13.79
CA CYS A 67 -13.78 -8.77 14.32
C CYS A 67 -15.19 -8.71 13.69
N GLU A 68 -15.66 -9.77 13.04
CA GLU A 68 -16.90 -9.79 12.24
C GLU A 68 -18.13 -9.29 13.02
N THR A 69 -18.24 -9.65 14.30
CA THR A 69 -19.34 -9.23 15.19
C THR A 69 -19.39 -7.72 15.44
N SER A 70 -18.27 -7.03 15.24
CA SER A 70 -18.11 -5.60 15.48
C SER A 70 -18.02 -4.79 14.18
N TRP A 71 -18.10 -5.43 13.01
CA TRP A 71 -17.99 -4.70 11.75
C TRP A 71 -19.14 -3.70 11.58
N PRO A 72 -18.86 -2.51 11.03
CA PRO A 72 -19.90 -1.55 10.75
C PRO A 72 -20.81 -2.10 9.64
N ALA A 73 -22.11 -1.83 9.74
CA ALA A 73 -23.11 -2.30 8.77
C ALA A 73 -22.73 -1.95 7.32
N GLY A 74 -22.17 -0.76 7.10
CA GLY A 74 -21.68 -0.34 5.80
C GLY A 74 -20.55 -1.22 5.26
N TYR A 75 -19.62 -1.67 6.10
CA TYR A 75 -18.56 -2.60 5.66
C TYR A 75 -19.14 -3.96 5.30
N ALA A 76 -20.09 -4.47 6.08
CA ALA A 76 -20.76 -5.74 5.78
C ALA A 76 -21.42 -5.70 4.39
N LEU A 77 -22.10 -4.60 4.05
CA LEU A 77 -22.69 -4.38 2.73
C LEU A 77 -21.63 -4.25 1.62
N ALA A 78 -20.56 -3.49 1.88
CA ALA A 78 -19.46 -3.25 0.95
C ALA A 78 -18.62 -4.49 0.62
N ARG A 79 -18.84 -5.63 1.28
CA ARG A 79 -18.24 -6.92 0.87
C ARG A 79 -18.77 -7.43 -0.47
N SER A 80 -19.85 -6.83 -0.99
CA SER A 80 -20.52 -7.22 -2.22
C SER A 80 -20.98 -6.01 -3.02
N GLY A 81 -21.31 -6.23 -4.29
CA GLY A 81 -21.79 -5.18 -5.17
C GLY A 81 -20.67 -4.51 -5.99
N PRO A 82 -21.06 -3.58 -6.87
CA PRO A 82 -20.19 -3.05 -7.92
C PRO A 82 -19.06 -2.14 -7.41
N GLU A 83 -19.21 -1.51 -6.24
CA GLU A 83 -18.16 -0.68 -5.62
C GLU A 83 -17.43 -1.41 -4.48
N SER A 84 -17.69 -2.72 -4.30
CA SER A 84 -17.19 -3.48 -3.16
C SER A 84 -15.69 -3.40 -2.98
N ARG A 85 -14.94 -3.50 -4.08
CA ARG A 85 -13.48 -3.39 -4.05
C ARG A 85 -13.05 -2.00 -3.56
N ALA A 86 -13.58 -0.95 -4.19
CA ALA A 86 -13.22 0.42 -3.88
C ALA A 86 -13.52 0.80 -2.43
N LEU A 87 -14.70 0.45 -1.93
CA LEU A 87 -15.09 0.73 -0.54
C LEU A 87 -14.23 -0.05 0.47
N ARG A 88 -13.79 -1.26 0.12
CA ARG A 88 -12.86 -2.05 0.95
C ARG A 88 -11.44 -1.47 0.96
N ASP A 89 -10.96 -0.95 -0.18
CA ASP A 89 -9.67 -0.27 -0.25
C ASP A 89 -9.68 0.98 0.66
N ILE A 90 -10.74 1.80 0.58
CA ILE A 90 -10.93 2.96 1.47
C ILE A 90 -11.04 2.54 2.94
N TYR A 91 -11.83 1.52 3.24
CA TYR A 91 -11.98 1.09 4.63
C TYR A 91 -10.67 0.52 5.20
N SER A 92 -9.83 -0.13 4.37
CA SER A 92 -8.50 -0.60 4.76
C SER A 92 -7.58 0.55 5.18
N PHE A 93 -7.65 1.68 4.48
CA PHE A 93 -6.95 2.91 4.86
C PHE A 93 -7.48 3.46 6.20
N VAL A 94 -8.81 3.63 6.31
CA VAL A 94 -9.44 4.24 7.49
C VAL A 94 -9.15 3.44 8.77
N ARG A 95 -9.22 2.11 8.72
CA ARG A 95 -8.93 1.26 9.88
C ARG A 95 -7.45 1.30 10.29
N ALA A 96 -6.52 1.31 9.33
CA ALA A 96 -5.09 1.36 9.62
C ALA A 96 -4.72 2.69 10.28
N ARG A 97 -5.27 3.80 9.76
CA ARG A 97 -5.18 5.12 10.39
C ARG A 97 -5.73 5.12 11.81
N ASN A 98 -6.88 4.50 12.04
CA ASN A 98 -7.50 4.47 13.37
C ASN A 98 -6.59 3.76 14.38
N VAL A 99 -6.08 2.57 14.04
CA VAL A 99 -5.15 1.81 14.90
C VAL A 99 -3.89 2.59 15.19
N ILE A 100 -3.27 3.22 14.19
CA ILE A 100 -2.05 4.03 14.40
C ILE A 100 -2.34 5.19 15.36
N SER A 101 -3.46 5.87 15.17
CA SER A 101 -3.83 7.04 15.98
C SER A 101 -4.21 6.69 17.41
N THR A 102 -4.90 5.57 17.63
CA THR A 102 -5.37 5.16 18.96
C THR A 102 -4.38 4.25 19.67
N ARG A 103 -3.44 3.66 18.92
CA ARG A 103 -2.53 2.59 19.36
C ARG A 103 -3.27 1.35 19.89
N ASP A 104 -4.53 1.16 19.50
CA ASP A 104 -5.34 0.02 19.91
C ASP A 104 -5.29 -1.09 18.86
N CYS A 105 -4.69 -2.22 19.23
CA CYS A 105 -4.45 -3.37 18.35
C CYS A 105 -5.57 -4.42 18.36
N ASN A 106 -6.65 -4.21 19.13
CA ASN A 106 -7.79 -5.11 19.20
C ASN A 106 -8.90 -4.71 18.20
N CYS A 107 -10.06 -5.37 18.27
CA CYS A 107 -11.21 -5.04 17.42
C CYS A 107 -11.78 -3.62 17.61
N SER A 108 -11.77 -3.04 18.82
CA SER A 108 -12.21 -1.64 19.02
C SER A 108 -11.30 -0.63 18.32
N GLY A 109 -10.00 -0.94 18.23
CA GLY A 109 -9.06 -0.12 17.44
C GLY A 109 -9.17 -0.34 15.93
N LYS A 110 -9.43 -1.58 15.49
CA LYS A 110 -9.50 -1.94 14.05
C LYS A 110 -10.83 -1.65 13.39
N VAL A 111 -11.91 -1.58 14.15
CA VAL A 111 -13.20 -1.12 13.65
C VAL A 111 -13.18 0.40 13.63
N ALA A 112 -13.48 0.98 12.48
CA ALA A 112 -13.49 2.43 12.29
C ALA A 112 -14.82 2.92 11.74
N SER A 113 -15.07 4.23 11.88
CA SER A 113 -16.32 4.84 11.42
C SER A 113 -16.53 4.66 9.92
N TRP A 114 -17.71 4.16 9.55
CA TRP A 114 -18.12 4.06 8.15
C TRP A 114 -18.33 5.44 7.51
N GLU A 115 -18.69 6.46 8.29
CA GLU A 115 -18.86 7.83 7.82
C GLU A 115 -17.57 8.38 7.18
N SER A 116 -16.40 8.00 7.70
CA SER A 116 -15.11 8.37 7.12
C SER A 116 -14.91 7.75 5.74
N VAL A 117 -15.42 6.52 5.52
CA VAL A 117 -15.39 5.86 4.21
C VAL A 117 -16.25 6.63 3.23
N GLU A 118 -17.46 7.01 3.64
CA GLU A 118 -18.40 7.73 2.80
C GLU A 118 -17.87 9.10 2.39
N LYS A 119 -17.22 9.83 3.31
CA LYS A 119 -16.55 11.11 3.02
C LYS A 119 -15.44 10.97 1.98
N ILE A 120 -14.54 10.00 2.17
CA ILE A 120 -13.45 9.75 1.21
C ILE A 120 -14.02 9.30 -0.14
N ALA A 121 -15.02 8.40 -0.13
CA ALA A 121 -15.65 7.93 -1.36
C ALA A 121 -16.34 9.05 -2.13
N ALA A 122 -17.06 9.96 -1.44
CA ALA A 122 -17.68 11.12 -2.06
C ALA A 122 -16.65 12.04 -2.73
N ALA A 123 -15.56 12.35 -2.01
CA ALA A 123 -14.50 13.21 -2.55
C ALA A 123 -13.73 12.56 -3.72
N LEU A 124 -13.55 11.24 -3.71
CA LEU A 124 -12.98 10.51 -4.86
C LEU A 124 -13.92 10.53 -6.06
N ARG A 125 -15.23 10.37 -5.86
CA ARG A 125 -16.22 10.46 -6.94
C ARG A 125 -16.21 11.84 -7.60
N GLU A 126 -16.19 12.90 -6.79
CA GLU A 126 -16.11 14.28 -7.27
C GLU A 126 -14.82 14.53 -8.06
N ARG A 127 -13.67 14.10 -7.51
CA ARG A 127 -12.36 14.27 -8.17
C ARG A 127 -12.27 13.58 -9.52
N HIS A 128 -12.81 12.36 -9.61
CA HIS A 128 -12.74 11.55 -10.82
C HIS A 128 -13.91 11.77 -11.77
N ASP A 129 -14.90 12.59 -11.39
CA ASP A 129 -16.15 12.82 -12.11
C ASP A 129 -16.87 11.51 -12.46
N VAL A 130 -17.03 10.63 -11.46
CA VAL A 130 -17.68 9.32 -11.62
C VAL A 130 -18.81 9.12 -10.62
N GLU A 131 -19.90 8.50 -11.08
CA GLU A 131 -21.00 8.09 -10.20
C GLU A 131 -20.60 6.93 -9.27
N ARG A 132 -19.72 6.04 -9.75
CA ARG A 132 -19.30 4.83 -9.04
C ARG A 132 -17.78 4.67 -9.06
N LEU A 133 -17.23 4.27 -7.92
CA LEU A 133 -15.81 4.00 -7.78
C LEU A 133 -15.47 2.57 -8.20
N GLY A 134 -14.49 2.46 -9.10
CA GLY A 134 -13.79 1.22 -9.40
C GLY A 134 -12.48 1.11 -8.62
N TRP A 135 -11.77 0.01 -8.88
CA TRP A 135 -10.45 -0.22 -8.29
C TRP A 135 -9.42 0.80 -8.77
N GLN A 136 -9.51 1.28 -10.01
CA GLN A 136 -8.58 2.29 -10.55
C GLN A 136 -8.65 3.60 -9.77
N GLN A 137 -9.85 4.04 -9.39
CA GLN A 137 -10.02 5.29 -8.62
C GLN A 137 -9.57 5.16 -7.16
N THR A 138 -9.34 3.94 -6.67
CA THR A 138 -8.96 3.65 -5.27
C THR A 138 -7.59 3.00 -5.14
N GLU A 139 -6.84 2.83 -6.23
CA GLU A 139 -5.54 2.17 -6.25
C GLU A 139 -4.55 2.86 -5.31
N ALA A 140 -4.40 4.18 -5.42
CA ALA A 140 -3.51 4.93 -4.55
C ALA A 140 -3.99 4.93 -3.08
N VAL A 141 -5.30 4.86 -2.79
CA VAL A 141 -5.77 4.64 -1.40
C VAL A 141 -5.33 3.26 -0.90
N SER A 142 -5.42 2.24 -1.75
CA SER A 142 -5.01 0.87 -1.43
C SER A 142 -3.51 0.80 -1.15
N GLU A 143 -2.67 1.45 -1.96
CA GLU A 143 -1.23 1.51 -1.74
C GLU A 143 -0.88 2.25 -0.44
N GLU A 144 -1.56 3.36 -0.15
CA GLU A 144 -1.35 4.07 1.11
C GLU A 144 -1.83 3.24 2.32
N ALA A 145 -2.96 2.55 2.19
CA ALA A 145 -3.43 1.62 3.20
C ALA A 145 -2.38 0.54 3.50
N LYS A 146 -1.74 -0.05 2.48
CA LYS A 146 -0.68 -1.07 2.68
C LYS A 146 0.48 -0.53 3.50
N LYS A 147 0.92 0.71 3.26
CA LYS A 147 2.00 1.34 4.06
C LYS A 147 1.58 1.50 5.52
N LEU A 148 0.38 2.03 5.76
CA LEU A 148 -0.15 2.18 7.12
C LEU A 148 -0.39 0.83 7.81
N ILE A 149 -0.82 -0.19 7.06
CA ILE A 149 -0.98 -1.55 7.59
C ILE A 149 0.38 -2.09 8.05
N ALA A 150 1.44 -1.94 7.26
CA ALA A 150 2.79 -2.39 7.67
C ALA A 150 3.27 -1.70 8.95
N VAL A 151 2.96 -0.41 9.12
CA VAL A 151 3.20 0.34 10.37
C VAL A 151 2.39 -0.27 11.52
N ALA A 152 1.09 -0.51 11.32
CA ALA A 152 0.22 -1.10 12.33
C ALA A 152 0.67 -2.53 12.71
N GLU A 153 1.09 -3.36 11.77
CA GLU A 153 1.61 -4.72 12.02
C GLU A 153 2.90 -4.68 12.83
N THR A 154 3.81 -3.75 12.51
CA THR A 154 5.05 -3.52 13.27
C THR A 154 4.74 -3.08 14.70
N MET A 155 3.79 -2.15 14.85
CA MET A 155 3.37 -1.63 16.14
C MET A 155 2.63 -2.66 16.99
N CYS A 156 1.75 -3.47 16.38
CA CYS A 156 0.89 -4.42 17.07
C CYS A 156 1.49 -5.82 17.23
N GLY A 157 2.54 -6.16 16.46
CA GLY A 157 3.22 -7.45 16.57
C GLY A 157 2.45 -8.61 15.96
N GLY A 158 1.99 -8.50 14.71
CA GLY A 158 1.35 -9.60 13.98
C GLY A 158 0.59 -9.13 12.74
N SER A 159 -0.21 -10.01 12.12
CA SER A 159 -1.00 -9.69 10.92
C SER A 159 -2.21 -8.78 11.22
N PHE A 160 -2.56 -7.90 10.29
CA PHE A 160 -3.56 -6.86 10.51
C PHE A 160 -5.03 -7.20 10.16
#